data_AF-A0ABD0N692-F1
#
_entry.id   AF-A0ABD0N692-F1
#
_cell.length_a   1.000
_cell.length_b   1.000
_cell.length_c   1.000
_cell.angle_alpha   90.00
_cell.angle_beta   90.00
_cell.angle_gamma   90.00
#
_symmetry.space_group_name_H-M   'P 1'
#
loop_
_entity.id
_entity.type
_entity.pdbx_description
1 polymer ?
#
loop_
_entity_poly.entity_id
_entity_poly.type
_entity_poly.pdbx_seq_one_letter_code
_entity_poly.pdbx_strand_id
1 'polypeptide(L)' 'MRLVALNSPLTGNLGSIHSVNTLCRTQARAMGIRDDYKAFLSHHLQDLIDIVQPMYRTNMPIVNLR' A
#
# COMPACT_ATOMS: atom_id res chain seq x y z
N MET A 1 2.75 11.18 1.28
CA MET A 1 2.26 9.81 1.01
C MET A 1 0.89 9.63 1.64
N ARG A 2 0.05 8.74 1.11
CA ARG A 2 -1.25 8.43 1.71
C ARG A 2 -1.25 7.00 2.26
N LEU A 3 -1.66 6.84 3.51
CA LEU A 3 -1.92 5.54 4.12
C LEU A 3 -3.43 5.33 4.21
N VAL A 4 -3.92 4.29 3.55
CA VAL A 4 -5.35 4.01 3.40
C VAL A 4 -5.57 2.52 3.61
N ALA A 5 -6.60 2.17 4.38
CA ALA A 5 -6.99 0.78 4.59
C ALA A 5 -7.73 0.23 3.36
N LEU A 6 -7.65 -1.09 3.16
CA LEU A 6 -8.55 -1.78 2.24
C LEU A 6 -9.98 -1.78 2.79
N ASN A 7 -10.96 -1.83 1.88
CA ASN A 7 -12.39 -1.74 2.21
C ASN A 7 -12.92 -2.93 3.04
N SER A 8 -12.19 -4.04 3.10
CA SER A 8 -12.57 -5.24 3.85
C SER A 8 -11.37 -5.82 4.61
N PRO A 9 -11.59 -6.43 5.79
CA PRO A 9 -10.53 -7.15 6.49
C PRO A 9 -10.08 -8.36 5.67
N LEU A 10 -8.82 -8.73 5.80
CA LEU A 10 -8.23 -9.89 5.14
C LEU A 10 -7.56 -10.80 6.18
N THR A 11 -7.66 -12.12 5.96
CA THR A 11 -6.99 -13.13 6.78
C THR A 11 -5.51 -13.26 6.43
N GLY A 12 -4.69 -13.82 7.33
CA GLY A 12 -3.24 -13.96 7.13
C GLY A 12 -2.81 -14.72 5.86
N ASN A 13 -3.68 -15.53 5.25
CA ASN A 13 -3.45 -16.11 3.93
C ASN A 13 -3.84 -15.12 2.81
N LEU A 14 -3.05 -14.06 2.67
CA LEU A 14 -3.28 -12.95 1.73
C LEU A 14 -2.94 -13.28 0.26
N GLY A 15 -2.48 -14.50 0.00
CA GLY A 15 -1.90 -14.88 -1.29
C GLY A 15 -0.52 -14.27 -1.49
N SER A 16 -0.23 -13.85 -2.72
CA SER A 16 1.05 -13.21 -3.05
C SER A 16 1.03 -11.71 -2.75
N ILE A 17 2.19 -11.11 -2.49
CA ILE A 17 2.31 -9.65 -2.38
C ILE A 17 1.77 -8.94 -3.64
N HIS A 18 1.89 -9.57 -4.81
CA HIS A 18 1.34 -9.07 -6.06
C HIS A 18 -0.20 -9.04 -6.08
N SER A 19 -0.87 -10.06 -5.55
CA SER A 19 -2.34 -10.06 -5.45
C SER A 19 -2.82 -8.97 -4.50
N VAL A 20 -2.15 -8.76 -3.37
CA VAL A 20 -2.50 -7.68 -2.43
C VAL A 20 -2.26 -6.31 -3.06
N ASN A 21 -1.14 -6.09 -3.76
CA ASN A 21 -0.88 -4.86 -4.51
C ASN A 21 -1.95 -4.59 -5.58
N THR A 22 -2.40 -5.62 -6.28
CA THR A 22 -3.50 -5.51 -7.25
C THR A 22 -4.81 -5.12 -6.59
N LEU A 23 -5.09 -5.63 -5.40
CA LEU A 23 -6.28 -5.24 -4.62
C LEU A 23 -6.22 -3.77 -4.20
N CYS A 24 -5.07 -3.29 -3.70
CA CYS A 24 -4.85 -1.87 -3.38
C CYS A 24 -5.12 -0.97 -4.59
N ARG A 25 -4.52 -1.28 -5.75
CA ARG A 25 -4.70 -0.51 -6.99
C ARG A 25 -6.14 -0.54 -7.49
N THR A 26 -6.82 -1.68 -7.39
CA THR A 26 -8.21 -1.84 -7.85
C THR A 26 -9.16 -0.98 -7.00
N GLN A 27 -9.00 -1.00 -5.68
CA GLN A 27 -9.83 -0.17 -4.78
C GLN A 27 -9.54 1.32 -4.94
N ALA A 28 -8.27 1.72 -5.05
CA ALA A 28 -7.89 3.11 -5.30
C ALA A 28 -8.51 3.64 -6.62
N ARG A 29 -8.44 2.85 -7.70
CA ARG A 29 -9.05 3.18 -9.00
C ARG A 29 -10.57 3.30 -8.92
N ALA A 30 -11.23 2.42 -8.16
CA ALA A 30 -12.68 2.49 -7.95
C ALA A 30 -13.11 3.80 -7.25
N MET A 31 -12.21 4.43 -6.50
CA MET A 31 -12.41 5.74 -5.87
C MET A 31 -11.96 6.92 -6.74
N GLY A 32 -11.54 6.68 -7.99
CA GLY A 32 -11.00 7.70 -8.89
C GLY A 32 -9.57 8.15 -8.58
N ILE A 33 -8.87 7.45 -7.68
CA ILE A 33 -7.48 7.76 -7.32
C ILE A 33 -6.54 7.08 -8.33
N ARG A 34 -5.63 7.86 -8.91
CA ARG A 34 -4.72 7.40 -9.99
C ARG A 34 -3.31 7.06 -9.51
N ASP A 35 -2.98 7.36 -8.25
CA ASP A 35 -1.68 7.05 -7.66
C ASP A 35 -1.43 5.53 -7.56
N ASP A 36 -0.16 5.12 -7.54
CA ASP A 36 0.23 3.72 -7.38
C ASP A 36 0.24 3.33 -5.90
N TYR A 37 -0.77 2.56 -5.48
CA TYR A 37 -0.86 2.02 -4.12
C TYR A 37 -0.22 0.63 -4.03
N LYS A 38 0.62 0.44 -3.02
CA LYS A 38 1.21 -0.84 -2.64
C LYS A 38 0.72 -1.28 -1.27
N ALA A 39 0.73 -2.58 -1.05
CA ALA A 39 0.41 -3.20 0.23
C ALA A 39 1.43 -2.76 1.29
N PHE A 40 0.94 -2.41 2.48
CA PHE A 40 1.76 -2.00 3.61
C PHE A 40 2.15 -3.23 4.45
N LEU A 41 3.01 -4.10 3.90
CA LEU A 41 3.42 -5.37 4.50
C LEU A 41 4.88 -5.71 4.18
N SER A 42 5.61 -6.28 5.14
CA SER A 42 6.87 -6.98 4.85
C SER A 42 6.61 -8.34 4.20
N HIS A 43 7.58 -8.85 3.44
CA HIS A 43 7.60 -10.21 2.92
C HIS A 43 9.04 -10.73 2.83
N HIS A 44 9.21 -12.00 2.47
CA HIS A 44 10.51 -12.68 2.47
C HIS A 44 11.63 -12.03 1.62
N LEU A 45 11.31 -11.12 0.68
CA LEU A 45 12.29 -10.46 -0.18
C LEU A 45 12.39 -8.94 0.03
N GLN A 46 11.50 -8.33 0.81
CA GLN A 46 11.59 -6.89 1.10
C GLN A 46 10.87 -6.53 2.40
N ASP A 47 11.54 -5.68 3.17
CA ASP A 47 11.02 -5.09 4.39
C ASP A 47 10.08 -3.93 4.10
N LEU A 48 9.18 -3.67 5.05
CA LEU A 48 8.20 -2.59 4.98
C LEU A 48 8.81 -1.21 4.67
N ILE A 49 10.00 -0.94 5.21
CA ILE A 49 10.71 0.33 5.00
C ILE A 49 11.16 0.52 3.54
N ASP A 50 11.38 -0.57 2.81
CA ASP A 50 11.85 -0.55 1.42
C ASP A 50 10.73 -0.32 0.40
N ILE A 51 9.48 -0.28 0.85
CA ILE A 51 8.34 0.11 0.03
C ILE A 51 8.40 1.60 -0.32
N VAL A 52 8.95 2.41 0.58
CA VAL A 52 9.11 3.86 0.42
C VAL A 52 10.52 4.18 -0.06
N GLN A 53 10.63 4.89 -1.19
CA GLN A 53 11.94 5.32 -1.70
C GLN A 53 12.67 6.18 -0.66
N PRO A 54 14.00 6.00 -0.46
CA PRO A 54 14.75 6.67 0.59
C PRO A 54 14.55 8.20 0.67
N MET A 55 14.47 8.88 -0.48
CA MET A 55 14.31 10.33 -0.54
C MET A 55 12.99 10.85 0.05
N TYR A 56 11.96 10.01 0.16
CA TYR A 56 10.67 10.41 0.71
C TYR A 56 10.50 10.07 2.20
N ARG A 57 11.44 9.36 2.82
CA ARG A 57 11.29 8.82 4.19
C ARG A 57 11.31 9.89 5.29
N THR A 58 12.02 11.01 5.08
CA THR A 58 12.20 12.04 6.13
C THR A 58 11.32 13.27 5.93
N ASN A 59 11.03 13.62 4.68
CA ASN A 59 10.48 14.93 4.33
C ASN A 59 9.05 14.88 3.78
N MET A 60 8.49 13.68 3.55
CA MET A 60 7.15 13.53 3.00
C MET A 60 6.16 13.14 4.11
N PRO A 61 5.16 13.99 4.44
CA PRO A 61 4.18 13.64 5.46
C PRO A 61 3.34 12.44 5.02
N ILE A 62 2.99 11.58 5.99
CA ILE A 62 2.01 10.50 5.82
C ILE A 62 0.67 11.05 6.25
N VAL A 63 -0.28 11.09 5.31
CA VAL A 63 -1.66 11.54 5.57
C VAL A 63 -2.64 10.41 5.28
N ASN A 64 -3.86 10.52 5.78
CA ASN A 64 -4.94 9.59 5.45
C ASN A 64 -5.63 10.03 4.14
N LEU A 65 -6.85 9.56 3.89
CA LEU A 65 -7.64 9.93 2.72
C LEU A 65 -8.37 11.29 2.86
N ARG A 66 -8.51 11.85 4.07
CA ARG A 66 -9.34 13.03 4.36
C ARG A 66 -8.52 14.21 4.89
#